data_AF-A0A2S2NFW2-F1
#
_entry.id   AF-A0A2S2NFW2-F1
#
_cell.length_a   1.000
_cell.length_b   1.000
_cell.length_c   1.000
_cell.angle_alpha   90.00
_cell.angle_beta   90.00
_cell.angle_gamma   90.00
#
_symmetry.space_group_name_H-M   'P 1'
#
loop_
_entity.id
_entity.type
_entity.pdbx_description
1 polymer ?
#
loop_
_entity_poly.entity_id
_entity_poly.type
_entity_poly.pdbx_seq_one_letter_code
_entity_poly.pdbx_strand_id
1 'polypeptide(L)'
;MNQATHYLDGSMIYGSSVERTWLLRAKTDGRLLSSVSYDNLRQMNTLEPQYMPLENTDSNKCQYGRGTCYRAGDDRANGFPHLTVMHTLWMREHNRLAKMLSNVNPHWDDERIFQEARKIVIASIQHITYAEWLPSLLGRNYTMQNGLELTTNGYSNAYNETSDSSVSNSFATAILPFANSMVSDTLRDVRMITHQLS
;
A
#
# COMPACT_ATOMS: atom_id res chain seq x y z
N MET A 1 7.15 19.36 10.01
CA MET A 1 8.10 18.91 8.97
C MET A 1 7.52 17.66 8.32
N ASN A 2 7.47 17.57 6.99
CA ASN A 2 6.95 16.38 6.30
C ASN A 2 7.98 15.23 6.36
N GLN A 3 7.53 14.04 6.78
CA GLN A 3 8.36 12.83 6.90
C GLN A 3 8.06 11.79 5.80
N ALA A 4 7.09 12.07 4.93
CA ALA A 4 6.75 11.28 3.77
C ALA A 4 7.24 11.94 2.48
N THR A 5 7.39 11.15 1.41
CA THR A 5 7.56 11.71 0.07
C THR A 5 6.27 12.43 -0.34
N HIS A 6 6.40 13.49 -1.15
CA HIS A 6 5.24 14.28 -1.58
C HIS A 6 4.44 13.61 -2.71
N TYR A 7 5.05 12.65 -3.41
CA TYR A 7 4.47 11.97 -4.55
C TYR A 7 3.56 10.83 -4.13
N LEU A 8 2.59 10.49 -4.98
CA LEU A 8 1.84 9.23 -4.89
C LEU A 8 2.71 8.08 -5.40
N ASP A 9 3.74 7.70 -4.65
CA ASP A 9 4.82 6.79 -5.05
C ASP A 9 4.86 5.47 -4.25
N GLY A 10 3.79 5.18 -3.52
CA GLY A 10 3.70 3.97 -2.71
C GLY A 10 4.60 4.00 -1.47
N SER A 11 5.14 5.14 -1.03
CA SER A 11 5.99 5.25 0.17
C SER A 11 5.34 4.67 1.44
N MET A 12 4.01 4.62 1.53
CA MET A 12 3.34 3.92 2.63
C MET A 12 3.59 2.41 2.66
N ILE A 13 3.95 1.81 1.52
CA ILE A 13 4.33 0.40 1.36
C ILE A 13 5.85 0.25 1.42
N TYR A 14 6.58 1.10 0.68
CA TYR A 14 8.01 0.93 0.43
C TYR A 14 8.93 1.75 1.35
N GLY A 15 8.38 2.68 2.13
CA GLY A 15 9.12 3.63 2.96
C GLY A 15 9.60 4.86 2.18
N SER A 16 9.87 5.93 2.92
CA SER A 16 10.34 7.22 2.39
C SER A 16 11.88 7.35 2.34
N SER A 17 12.61 6.34 2.82
CA SER A 17 14.08 6.29 2.81
C SER A 17 14.57 4.98 2.22
N VAL A 18 15.75 5.03 1.59
CA VAL A 18 16.39 3.84 1.00
C VAL A 18 16.61 2.76 2.07
N GLU A 19 16.98 3.17 3.29
CA GLU A 19 17.16 2.25 4.42
C GLU A 19 15.85 1.53 4.79
N ARG A 20 14.74 2.26 4.92
CA ARG A 20 13.44 1.66 5.23
C ARG A 20 13.00 0.72 4.11
N THR A 21 13.15 1.12 2.85
CA THR A 21 12.86 0.24 1.69
C THR A 21 13.68 -1.04 1.74
N TRP A 22 14.98 -0.95 2.03
CA TRP A 22 15.87 -2.11 2.10
C TRP A 22 15.49 -3.08 3.21
N LEU A 23 15.06 -2.56 4.38
CA LEU A 23 14.60 -3.36 5.52
C LEU A 23 13.26 -4.07 5.27
N LEU A 24 12.47 -3.59 4.30
CA LEU A 24 11.18 -4.17 3.94
C LEU A 24 11.30 -5.25 2.87
N ARG A 25 12.46 -5.39 2.21
CA ARG A 25 12.68 -6.35 1.12
C ARG A 25 13.14 -7.71 1.63
N ALA A 26 12.62 -8.76 1.00
CA ALA A 26 13.10 -10.12 1.17
C ALA A 26 14.48 -10.33 0.53
N LYS A 27 14.83 -9.48 -0.46
CA LYS A 27 16.08 -9.55 -1.24
C LYS A 27 16.21 -10.88 -2.00
N THR A 28 15.06 -11.44 -2.37
CA THR A 28 14.93 -12.63 -3.19
C THR A 28 13.67 -12.50 -4.03
N ASP A 29 13.78 -12.83 -5.33
CA ASP A 29 12.71 -12.76 -6.33
C ASP A 29 11.99 -11.40 -6.40
N GLY A 30 12.67 -10.31 -6.03
CA GLY A 30 12.12 -8.96 -6.00
C GLY A 30 10.98 -8.75 -5.00
N ARG A 31 10.86 -9.58 -3.96
CA ARG A 31 9.72 -9.57 -3.03
C ARG A 31 9.93 -8.65 -1.82
N LEU A 32 8.82 -8.23 -1.23
CA LEU A 32 8.75 -7.72 0.13
C LEU A 32 8.75 -8.87 1.14
N LEU A 33 9.30 -8.62 2.32
CA LEU A 33 9.18 -9.51 3.46
C LEU A 33 7.71 -9.72 3.82
N SER A 34 7.36 -10.95 4.21
CA SER A 34 6.03 -11.30 4.69
C SER A 34 6.14 -12.39 5.75
N SER A 35 5.25 -12.38 6.73
CA SER A 35 5.11 -13.43 7.72
C SER A 35 3.99 -14.40 7.34
N VAL A 36 4.18 -15.68 7.65
CA VAL A 36 3.13 -16.71 7.60
C VAL A 36 2.64 -16.96 9.03
N SER A 37 1.34 -17.15 9.22
CA SER A 37 0.75 -17.41 10.54
C SER A 37 1.34 -18.69 11.18
N TYR A 38 1.60 -18.64 12.50
CA TYR A 38 2.25 -19.71 13.26
C TYR A 38 1.40 -20.99 13.37
N ASP A 39 0.07 -20.87 13.47
CA ASP A 39 -0.84 -22.03 13.46
C ASP A 39 -0.74 -22.84 12.15
N ASN A 40 -0.30 -22.18 11.08
CA ASN A 40 -0.27 -22.74 9.73
C ASN A 40 1.09 -23.34 9.35
N LEU A 41 2.15 -23.14 10.15
CA LEU A 41 3.40 -23.90 9.97
C LEU A 41 3.20 -25.41 10.20
N ARG A 42 2.12 -25.79 10.89
CA ARG A 42 1.73 -27.19 11.15
C ARG A 42 0.85 -27.80 10.06
N GLN A 43 0.20 -26.98 9.24
CA GLN A 43 -0.69 -27.44 8.16
C GLN A 43 -0.08 -26.97 6.84
N MET A 44 0.52 -27.92 6.10
CA MET A 44 1.30 -27.75 4.87
C MET A 44 0.44 -27.24 3.70
N ASN A 45 -0.29 -26.15 3.89
CA ASN A 45 -1.30 -25.62 2.99
C ASN A 45 -0.69 -24.43 2.22
N THR A 46 -0.55 -24.57 0.90
CA THR A 46 0.20 -23.64 0.04
C THR A 46 -0.59 -22.39 -0.37
N LEU A 47 -1.80 -22.20 0.17
CA LEU A 47 -2.75 -21.13 -0.20
C LEU A 47 -2.95 -20.09 0.91
N GLU A 48 -2.12 -20.11 1.95
CA GLU A 48 -2.39 -19.36 3.18
C GLU A 48 -2.01 -17.86 3.11
N PRO A 49 -2.78 -16.99 3.78
CA PRO A 49 -2.62 -15.54 3.72
C PRO A 49 -1.26 -15.07 4.24
N GLN A 50 -0.51 -14.34 3.41
CA GLN A 50 0.71 -13.66 3.81
C GLN A 50 0.39 -12.38 4.59
N TYR A 51 1.00 -12.18 5.75
CA TYR A 51 0.86 -10.95 6.53
C TYR A 51 2.10 -10.09 6.38
N MET A 52 1.98 -8.81 6.71
CA MET A 52 3.17 -7.95 6.87
C MET A 52 4.15 -8.56 7.89
N PRO A 53 5.45 -8.31 7.74
CA PRO A 53 6.44 -8.80 8.69
C PRO A 53 6.24 -8.09 10.03
N LEU A 54 6.67 -8.75 11.11
CA LEU A 54 6.57 -8.19 12.45
C LEU A 54 7.76 -7.27 12.76
N GLU A 55 7.50 -6.18 13.48
CA GLU A 55 8.47 -5.24 14.01
C GLU A 55 8.42 -5.28 15.54
N ASN A 56 9.55 -5.65 16.15
CA ASN A 56 9.74 -5.47 17.58
C ASN A 56 9.99 -3.98 17.81
N THR A 57 8.99 -3.28 18.33
CA THR A 57 9.15 -1.89 18.76
C THR A 57 9.11 -1.85 20.28
N ASP A 58 9.94 -1.01 20.90
CA ASP A 58 9.83 -0.69 22.33
C ASP A 58 8.60 0.18 22.65
N SER A 59 7.74 0.41 21.65
CA SER A 59 6.56 1.26 21.77
C SER A 59 5.31 0.42 22.03
N ASN A 60 4.53 0.79 23.05
CA ASN A 60 3.21 0.22 23.34
C ASN A 60 2.14 0.59 22.28
N LYS A 61 2.54 0.96 21.05
CA LYS A 61 1.63 1.42 19.99
C LYS A 61 0.69 0.32 19.48
N CYS A 62 1.07 -0.95 19.63
CA CYS A 62 0.29 -2.09 19.19
C CYS A 62 -0.08 -3.01 20.37
N GLN A 63 -1.35 -3.40 20.46
CA GLN A 63 -1.84 -4.30 21.49
C GLN A 63 -2.09 -5.71 20.93
N TYR A 64 -1.00 -6.47 20.72
CA TYR A 64 -1.08 -7.94 20.71
C TYR A 64 0.30 -8.55 21.07
N GLY A 65 0.32 -9.52 21.98
CA GLY A 65 1.54 -10.23 22.37
C GLY A 65 2.62 -9.33 23.00
N ARG A 66 3.90 -9.54 22.65
CA ARG A 66 5.07 -8.82 23.19
C ARG A 66 5.16 -7.32 22.82
N GLY A 67 4.05 -6.67 22.46
CA GLY A 67 4.04 -5.28 21.95
C GLY A 67 4.52 -5.18 20.49
N THR A 68 4.31 -6.23 19.69
CA THR A 68 4.85 -6.32 18.34
C THR A 68 3.88 -5.71 17.32
N CYS A 69 4.37 -4.76 16.51
CA CYS A 69 3.62 -4.13 15.43
C CYS A 69 3.89 -4.84 14.09
N TYR A 70 3.08 -4.59 13.07
CA TYR A 70 3.48 -4.86 11.69
C TYR A 70 4.48 -3.81 11.21
N ARG A 71 5.51 -4.26 10.49
CA ARG A 71 6.47 -3.41 9.79
C ARG A 71 5.90 -3.04 8.42
N ALA A 72 5.90 -1.74 8.11
CA ALA A 72 5.48 -1.22 6.81
C ALA A 72 6.33 0.00 6.41
N GLY A 73 6.08 0.55 5.22
CA GLY A 73 6.71 1.80 4.78
C GLY A 73 6.35 2.98 5.68
N ASP A 74 5.09 3.05 6.11
CA ASP A 74 4.58 4.04 7.06
C ASP A 74 4.24 3.39 8.41
N ASP A 75 4.76 3.96 9.50
CA ASP A 75 4.61 3.40 10.85
C ASP A 75 3.17 3.46 11.39
N ARG A 76 2.29 4.24 10.75
CA ARG A 76 0.86 4.34 11.10
C ARG A 76 0.05 3.20 10.52
N ALA A 77 0.65 2.28 9.76
CA ALA A 77 -0.02 1.09 9.22
C ALA A 77 -0.78 0.29 10.30
N ASN A 78 -0.39 0.41 11.58
CA ASN A 78 -0.99 -0.27 12.72
C ASN A 78 -2.08 0.55 13.46
N GLY A 79 -2.42 1.75 12.98
CA GLY A 79 -3.30 2.67 13.70
C GLY A 79 -4.73 2.15 13.87
N PHE A 80 -5.24 1.41 12.89
CA PHE A 80 -6.53 0.73 12.97
C PHE A 80 -6.61 -0.44 11.98
N PRO A 81 -7.45 -1.47 12.26
CA PRO A 81 -7.45 -2.71 11.48
C PRO A 81 -7.66 -2.53 9.97
N HIS A 82 -8.57 -1.64 9.53
CA HIS A 82 -8.79 -1.41 8.10
C HIS A 82 -7.53 -0.91 7.38
N LEU A 83 -6.75 -0.03 8.01
CA LEU A 83 -5.50 0.45 7.43
C LEU A 83 -4.47 -0.69 7.35
N THR A 84 -4.36 -1.49 8.42
CA THR A 84 -3.50 -2.68 8.43
C THR A 84 -3.86 -3.64 7.29
N VAL A 85 -5.15 -3.86 7.04
CA VAL A 85 -5.65 -4.69 5.93
C VAL A 85 -5.22 -4.10 4.58
N MET A 86 -5.39 -2.79 4.37
CA MET A 86 -4.98 -2.13 3.12
C MET A 86 -3.48 -2.22 2.86
N HIS A 87 -2.64 -1.99 3.88
CA HIS A 87 -1.19 -2.16 3.74
C HIS A 87 -0.81 -3.62 3.42
N THR A 88 -1.45 -4.58 4.07
CA THR A 88 -1.24 -6.02 3.79
C THR A 88 -1.65 -6.38 2.37
N LEU A 89 -2.77 -5.84 1.87
CA LEU A 89 -3.24 -6.07 0.51
C LEU A 89 -2.22 -5.58 -0.52
N TRP A 90 -1.69 -4.37 -0.36
CA TRP A 90 -0.70 -3.84 -1.29
C TRP A 90 0.64 -4.58 -1.24
N MET A 91 1.07 -5.04 -0.06
CA MET A 91 2.24 -5.92 0.08
C MET A 91 2.03 -7.24 -0.68
N ARG A 92 0.84 -7.86 -0.54
CA ARG A 92 0.50 -9.10 -1.29
C ARG A 92 0.49 -8.85 -2.78
N GLU A 93 -0.06 -7.73 -3.23
CA GLU A 93 -0.12 -7.40 -4.65
C GLU A 93 1.28 -7.20 -5.25
N HIS A 94 2.17 -6.52 -4.52
CA HIS A 94 3.57 -6.43 -4.91
C HIS A 94 4.20 -7.83 -5.07
N ASN A 95 4.05 -8.70 -4.07
CA ASN A 95 4.62 -10.05 -4.11
C ASN A 95 3.99 -10.92 -5.21
N ARG A 96 2.70 -10.74 -5.52
CA ARG A 96 2.02 -11.38 -6.63
C ARG A 96 2.63 -10.95 -7.97
N LEU A 97 2.82 -9.66 -8.17
CA LEU A 97 3.43 -9.09 -9.38
C LEU A 97 4.89 -9.52 -9.53
N ALA A 98 5.69 -9.44 -8.45
CA ALA A 98 7.09 -9.88 -8.45
C ALA A 98 7.22 -11.35 -8.88
N LYS A 99 6.37 -12.24 -8.33
CA LYS A 99 6.32 -13.66 -8.73
C LYS A 99 5.94 -13.86 -10.20
N MET A 100 5.01 -13.07 -10.72
CA MET A 100 4.64 -13.15 -12.14
C MET A 100 5.78 -12.66 -13.05
N LEU A 101 6.40 -11.53 -12.68
CA LEU A 101 7.51 -10.94 -13.44
C LEU A 101 8.73 -11.85 -13.43
N SER A 102 9.05 -12.51 -12.32
CA SER A 102 10.17 -13.48 -12.24
C SER A 102 9.95 -14.68 -13.15
N ASN A 103 8.70 -15.16 -13.27
CA ASN A 103 8.36 -16.29 -14.14
C ASN A 103 8.47 -15.93 -15.62
N VAL A 104 8.03 -14.73 -16.00
CA VAL A 104 8.05 -14.27 -17.40
C VAL A 104 9.45 -13.78 -17.81
N ASN A 105 10.23 -13.25 -16.86
CA ASN A 105 11.59 -12.74 -17.10
C ASN A 105 12.62 -13.45 -16.20
N PRO A 106 12.98 -14.73 -16.46
CA PRO A 106 13.93 -15.46 -15.63
C PRO A 106 15.36 -14.87 -15.62
N HIS A 107 15.65 -13.95 -16.54
CA HIS A 107 16.94 -13.28 -16.69
C HIS A 107 17.04 -11.98 -15.88
N TRP A 108 15.95 -11.52 -15.26
CA TRP A 108 15.99 -10.34 -14.39
C TRP A 108 16.53 -10.70 -13.01
N ASP A 109 17.32 -9.79 -12.45
CA ASP A 109 17.79 -9.89 -11.06
C ASP A 109 16.72 -9.42 -10.06
N ASP A 110 17.00 -9.61 -8.77
CA ASP A 110 16.11 -9.22 -7.67
C ASP A 110 15.73 -7.74 -7.74
N GLU A 111 16.69 -6.86 -8.04
CA GLU A 111 16.49 -5.41 -8.09
C GLU A 111 15.52 -5.03 -9.21
N ARG A 112 15.74 -5.56 -10.41
CA ARG A 112 14.89 -5.29 -11.56
C ARG A 112 13.45 -5.73 -11.30
N ILE A 113 13.25 -6.94 -10.76
CA ILE A 113 11.92 -7.45 -10.43
C ILE A 113 11.25 -6.56 -9.38
N PHE A 114 11.96 -6.19 -8.33
CA PHE A 114 11.43 -5.33 -7.27
C PHE A 114 10.98 -3.97 -7.81
N GLN A 115 11.82 -3.31 -8.62
CA GLN A 115 11.50 -1.98 -9.16
C GLN A 115 10.34 -2.02 -10.16
N GLU A 116 10.25 -3.05 -11.00
CA GLU A 116 9.13 -3.18 -11.95
C GLU A 116 7.82 -3.52 -11.24
N ALA A 117 7.84 -4.41 -10.25
CA ALA A 117 6.67 -4.68 -9.40
C ALA A 117 6.24 -3.41 -8.64
N ARG A 118 7.19 -2.68 -8.05
CA ARG A 118 6.96 -1.38 -7.39
C ARG A 118 6.31 -0.38 -8.34
N LYS A 119 6.85 -0.22 -9.55
CA LYS A 119 6.34 0.70 -10.57
C LYS A 119 4.89 0.40 -10.95
N ILE A 120 4.54 -0.88 -11.13
CA ILE A 120 3.17 -1.29 -11.46
C ILE A 120 2.22 -0.99 -10.28
N VAL A 121 2.60 -1.33 -9.05
CA VAL A 121 1.78 -1.02 -7.86
C VAL A 121 1.54 0.48 -7.72
N ILE A 122 2.57 1.30 -7.92
CA ILE A 122 2.45 2.76 -7.88
C ILE A 122 1.46 3.24 -8.94
N ALA A 123 1.57 2.75 -10.17
CA ALA A 123 0.65 3.09 -11.25
C ALA A 123 -0.80 2.70 -10.90
N SER A 124 -1.02 1.53 -10.28
CA SER A 124 -2.34 1.10 -9.81
C SER A 124 -2.92 2.05 -8.75
N ILE A 125 -2.11 2.46 -7.77
CA ILE A 125 -2.53 3.41 -6.72
C ILE A 125 -2.90 4.75 -7.33
N GLN A 126 -2.06 5.28 -8.23
CA GLN A 126 -2.33 6.53 -8.94
C GLN A 126 -3.60 6.42 -9.78
N HIS A 127 -3.78 5.32 -10.50
CA HIS A 127 -4.95 5.09 -11.33
C HIS A 127 -6.24 5.08 -10.49
N ILE A 128 -6.30 4.28 -9.41
CA ILE A 128 -7.46 4.24 -8.52
C ILE A 128 -7.73 5.62 -7.92
N THR A 129 -6.68 6.35 -7.54
CA THR A 129 -6.82 7.68 -6.92
C THR A 129 -7.45 8.68 -7.88
N TYR A 130 -6.93 8.80 -9.10
CA TYR A 130 -7.40 9.80 -10.07
C TYR A 130 -8.64 9.37 -10.86
N ALA A 131 -8.81 8.07 -11.16
CA ALA A 131 -9.94 7.56 -11.93
C ALA A 131 -11.20 7.36 -11.08
N GLU A 132 -11.05 6.96 -9.81
CA GLU A 132 -12.17 6.49 -8.99
C GLU A 132 -12.37 7.36 -7.75
N TRP A 133 -11.33 7.53 -6.93
CA TRP A 133 -11.46 8.16 -5.62
C TRP A 133 -11.70 9.67 -5.71
N LEU A 134 -10.87 10.41 -6.45
CA LEU A 134 -11.01 11.87 -6.58
C LEU A 134 -12.34 12.29 -7.21
N PRO A 135 -12.83 11.67 -8.31
CA PRO A 135 -14.14 12.02 -8.87
C PRO A 135 -15.30 11.72 -7.93
N SER A 136 -15.20 10.65 -7.12
CA SER A 136 -16.20 10.30 -6.12
C SER A 136 -16.20 11.27 -4.93
N LEU A 137 -15.03 11.78 -4.56
CA LEU A 137 -14.85 12.68 -3.43
C LEU A 137 -15.18 14.15 -3.78
N LEU A 138 -14.64 14.66 -4.88
CA LEU A 138 -14.71 16.07 -5.27
C LEU A 138 -15.86 16.34 -6.26
N GLY A 139 -16.41 15.30 -6.86
CA GLY A 139 -17.38 15.38 -7.94
C GLY A 139 -16.72 15.53 -9.32
N ARG A 140 -17.32 14.89 -10.33
CA ARG A 140 -16.79 14.85 -11.71
C ARG A 140 -16.56 16.25 -12.31
N ASN A 141 -17.47 17.19 -12.08
CA ASN A 141 -17.33 18.55 -12.61
C ASN A 141 -16.06 19.24 -12.07
N TYR A 142 -15.77 19.07 -10.79
CA TYR A 142 -14.58 19.67 -10.17
C TYR A 142 -13.30 19.02 -10.71
N THR A 143 -13.26 17.68 -10.82
CA THR A 143 -12.08 16.99 -11.35
C THR A 143 -11.80 17.35 -12.80
N MET A 144 -12.84 17.46 -13.64
CA MET A 144 -12.71 17.92 -15.03
C MET A 144 -12.15 19.34 -15.12
N GLN A 145 -12.76 20.28 -14.40
CA GLN A 145 -12.39 21.70 -14.46
C GLN A 145 -10.96 21.97 -13.98
N ASN A 146 -10.44 21.13 -13.08
CA ASN A 146 -9.09 21.25 -12.52
C ASN A 146 -8.08 20.31 -13.19
N GLY A 147 -8.43 19.64 -14.29
CA GLY A 147 -7.50 18.78 -15.04
C GLY A 147 -7.01 17.57 -14.25
N LEU A 148 -7.82 17.03 -13.36
CA LEU A 148 -7.49 15.87 -12.52
C LEU A 148 -7.91 14.53 -13.16
N GLU A 149 -8.43 14.55 -14.39
CA GLU A 149 -8.85 13.32 -15.07
C GLU A 149 -7.68 12.63 -15.76
N LEU A 150 -7.77 11.29 -15.82
CA LEU A 150 -6.82 10.51 -16.59
C LEU A 150 -7.10 10.66 -18.10
N THR A 151 -6.03 10.73 -18.88
CA THR A 151 -6.11 10.59 -20.33
C THR A 151 -6.64 9.21 -20.68
N THR A 152 -7.67 9.14 -21.52
CA THR A 152 -8.28 7.86 -21.91
C THR A 152 -7.37 6.99 -22.78
N ASN A 153 -6.44 7.61 -23.51
CA ASN A 153 -5.49 6.93 -24.38
C ASN A 153 -4.14 7.67 -24.38
N GLY A 154 -3.07 6.90 -24.61
CA GLY A 154 -1.71 7.44 -24.78
C GLY A 154 -1.06 7.91 -23.48
N TYR A 155 -0.05 8.77 -23.63
CA TYR A 155 0.70 9.36 -22.52
C TYR A 155 0.22 10.78 -22.22
N SER A 156 0.25 11.16 -20.95
CA SER A 156 0.00 12.54 -20.55
C SER A 156 1.23 13.40 -20.72
N ASN A 157 1.06 14.62 -21.25
CA ASN A 157 2.08 15.66 -21.32
C ASN A 157 2.01 16.63 -20.14
N ALA A 158 1.31 16.27 -19.06
CA ALA A 158 1.06 17.16 -17.91
C ALA A 158 2.28 17.33 -16.98
N TYR A 159 3.36 16.56 -17.18
CA TYR A 159 4.57 16.71 -16.37
C TYR A 159 5.19 18.10 -16.58
N ASN A 160 5.41 18.80 -15.47
CA ASN A 160 6.08 20.10 -15.45
C ASN A 160 7.14 20.12 -14.35
N GLU A 161 8.42 20.21 -14.75
CA GLU A 161 9.57 20.20 -13.84
C GLU A 161 9.63 21.43 -12.92
N THR A 162 8.99 22.53 -13.30
CA THR A 162 8.96 23.77 -12.49
C THR A 162 7.80 23.79 -11.50
N SER A 163 6.96 22.74 -11.48
CA SER A 163 5.82 22.65 -10.56
C SER A 163 6.30 22.33 -9.15
N ASP A 164 5.80 23.08 -8.16
CA ASP A 164 6.00 22.72 -6.76
C ASP A 164 5.12 21.53 -6.39
N SER A 165 5.76 20.39 -6.18
CA SER A 165 5.09 19.15 -5.77
C SER A 165 4.91 19.05 -4.25
N SER A 166 5.31 20.04 -3.47
CA SER A 166 5.27 19.97 -2.01
C SER A 166 3.83 19.92 -1.49
N VAL A 167 3.64 19.21 -0.38
CA VAL A 167 2.35 19.14 0.29
C VAL A 167 2.17 20.40 1.12
N SER A 168 1.14 21.18 0.80
CA SER A 168 0.83 22.40 1.55
C SER A 168 0.49 22.11 3.02
N ASN A 169 0.89 23.01 3.92
CA ASN A 169 0.60 22.86 5.35
C ASN A 169 -0.90 22.89 5.65
N SER A 170 -1.68 23.63 4.85
CA SER A 170 -3.15 23.64 4.94
C SER A 170 -3.73 22.27 4.64
N PHE A 171 -3.27 21.59 3.58
CA PHE A 171 -3.69 20.22 3.30
C PHE A 171 -3.30 19.25 4.42
N ALA A 172 -2.04 19.32 4.90
CA ALA A 172 -1.57 18.46 5.98
C ALA A 172 -2.37 18.63 7.29
N THR A 173 -2.90 19.83 7.54
CA THR A 173 -3.73 20.13 8.72
C THR A 173 -5.18 19.68 8.53
N ALA A 174 -5.74 19.81 7.33
CA ALA A 174 -7.14 19.51 7.04
C ALA A 174 -7.43 18.01 6.84
N ILE A 175 -6.43 17.23 6.41
CA ILE A 175 -6.65 15.83 6.01
C ILE A 175 -7.06 14.92 7.17
N LEU A 176 -6.56 15.15 8.39
CA LEU A 176 -6.87 14.31 9.54
C LEU A 176 -8.34 14.44 10.00
N PRO A 177 -8.89 15.66 10.22
CA PRO A 177 -10.32 15.83 10.47
C PRO A 177 -11.20 15.23 9.37
N PHE A 178 -10.82 15.43 8.10
CA PHE A 178 -11.51 14.84 6.96
C PHE A 178 -11.52 13.31 7.03
N ALA A 179 -10.37 12.67 7.24
CA ALA A 179 -10.28 11.22 7.36
C ALA A 179 -11.11 10.69 8.53
N ASN A 180 -11.06 11.34 9.70
CA ASN A 180 -11.86 10.97 10.86
C ASN A 180 -13.37 11.06 10.59
N SER A 181 -13.81 12.01 9.76
CA SER A 181 -15.23 12.13 9.39
C SER A 181 -15.75 10.98 8.51
N MET A 182 -14.86 10.23 7.86
CA MET A 182 -15.21 9.08 7.01
C MET A 182 -15.14 7.73 7.72
N VAL A 183 -14.51 7.67 8.90
CA VAL A 183 -14.32 6.41 9.63
C VAL A 183 -15.62 6.05 10.37
N SER A 184 -16.05 4.80 10.22
CA SER A 184 -17.15 4.26 11.01
C SER A 184 -16.66 3.82 12.39
N ASP A 185 -17.47 4.08 13.42
CA ASP A 185 -17.25 3.58 14.78
C ASP A 185 -17.45 2.06 14.91
N THR A 186 -17.98 1.40 13.87
CA THR A 186 -18.28 -0.03 13.89
C THR A 186 -17.38 -0.82 12.94
N LEU A 187 -16.72 -1.84 13.48
CA LEU A 187 -16.08 -2.89 12.68
C LEU A 187 -17.09 -4.00 12.40
N ARG A 188 -17.38 -4.23 11.12
CA ARG A 188 -18.26 -5.32 10.69
C ARG A 188 -17.43 -6.46 10.11
N ASP A 189 -17.37 -7.57 10.84
CA ASP A 189 -16.88 -8.84 10.29
C ASP A 189 -18.02 -9.50 9.51
N VAL A 190 -17.89 -9.51 8.17
CA VAL A 190 -18.87 -10.15 7.29
C VAL A 190 -18.39 -11.56 7.00
N ARG A 191 -18.90 -12.55 7.75
CA ARG A 191 -18.67 -13.96 7.43
C ARG A 191 -19.37 -14.30 6.12
N MET A 192 -18.60 -14.69 5.11
CA MET A 192 -19.18 -15.28 3.91
C MET A 192 -19.84 -16.60 4.30
N ILE A 193 -21.17 -16.67 4.14
CA ILE A 193 -21.89 -17.94 4.23
C ILE A 193 -21.40 -18.79 3.07
N THR A 194 -20.47 -19.71 3.34
CA THR A 194 -20.16 -20.79 2.41
C THR A 194 -21.41 -21.63 2.30
N HIS A 195 -22.15 -21.49 1.21
CA HIS A 195 -23.18 -22.46 0.83
C HIS A 195 -22.51 -23.84 0.76
N GLN A 196 -22.75 -24.66 1.78
CA GLN A 196 -22.55 -26.11 1.67
C GLN A 196 -23.56 -26.58 0.63
N LEU A 197 -23.09 -26.80 -0.59
CA LEU A 197 -23.81 -27.60 -1.57
C LEU A 197 -23.75 -29.05 -1.04
N SER A 198 -24.89 -29.50 -0.53
CA SER A 198 -25.19 -30.90 -0.19
C SER A 198 -25.33 -31.75 -1.44
#